data_AF-A0AAD8Z6S8-F1
#
_entry.id   AF-A0AAD8Z6S8-F1
#
_cell.length_a   1.000
_cell.length_b   1.000
_cell.length_c   1.000
_cell.angle_alpha   90.00
_cell.angle_beta   90.00
_cell.angle_gamma   90.00
#
_symmetry.space_group_name_H-M   'P 1'
#
loop_
_entity.id
_entity.type
_entity.pdbx_description
1 polymer ?
#
loop_
_entity_poly.entity_id
_entity_poly.type
_entity_poly.pdbx_seq_one_letter_code
_entity_poly.pdbx_strand_id
1 'polypeptide(L)'
;MSHTSHTVLELDATAVLGLTEGINFKKSPAGKCFMIYKDKNTLRACRNQCKHQEGKFKKDIEDIDGRTVRCTKHNWKLNVATMQYLNPPDSLLQKNLVSSSKCKGWLQAEGSTQPQPLIRA
;
A
#
# COMPACT_ATOMS: atom_id res chain seq x y z
N MET A 1 3.10 -19.63 -18.03
CA MET A 1 2.38 -19.15 -16.83
C MET A 1 1.73 -17.82 -17.17
N SER A 2 0.41 -17.73 -17.19
CA SER A 2 -0.33 -16.50 -17.47
C SER A 2 -0.38 -15.62 -16.22
N HIS A 3 0.17 -14.41 -16.31
CA HIS A 3 -0.01 -13.39 -15.30
C HIS A 3 -1.37 -12.73 -15.53
N THR A 4 -2.37 -13.06 -14.71
CA THR A 4 -3.65 -12.36 -14.74
C THR A 4 -3.60 -11.22 -13.73
N SER A 5 -3.54 -9.97 -14.21
CA SER A 5 -3.81 -8.79 -13.38
C SER A 5 -5.31 -8.62 -13.22
N HIS A 6 -5.75 -8.20 -12.04
CA HIS A 6 -7.12 -7.76 -11.82
C HIS A 6 -7.13 -6.48 -10.99
N THR A 7 -8.12 -5.64 -11.25
CA THR A 7 -8.41 -4.45 -10.44
C THR A 7 -8.75 -4.85 -9.01
N VAL A 8 -7.99 -4.33 -8.04
CA VAL A 8 -8.24 -4.57 -6.62
C VAL A 8 -8.78 -3.34 -5.89
N LEU A 9 -8.56 -2.16 -6.46
CA LEU A 9 -9.08 -0.89 -5.99
C LEU A 9 -9.33 0.02 -7.20
N GLU A 10 -10.49 0.67 -7.20
CA GLU A 10 -10.85 1.73 -8.13
C GLU A 10 -11.25 2.94 -7.30
N LEU A 11 -10.69 4.10 -7.64
CA LEU A 11 -11.07 5.40 -7.08
C LEU A 11 -11.52 6.31 -8.22
N ASP A 12 -12.66 6.96 -8.00
CA ASP A 12 -13.16 7.99 -8.89
C ASP A 12 -12.39 9.32 -8.78
N ALA A 13 -12.68 10.23 -9.73
CA ALA A 13 -12.16 11.59 -9.79
C ALA A 13 -12.18 12.30 -8.45
N THR A 14 -13.33 12.29 -7.78
CA THR A 14 -13.54 12.96 -6.49
C THR A 14 -12.69 12.32 -5.40
N ALA A 15 -12.62 10.99 -5.37
CA ALA A 15 -11.84 10.24 -4.38
C ALA A 15 -10.33 10.44 -4.52
N VAL A 16 -9.82 10.61 -5.76
CA VAL A 16 -8.40 10.93 -6.02
C VAL A 16 -8.09 12.39 -5.73
N LEU A 17 -8.98 13.31 -6.09
CA LEU A 17 -8.84 14.73 -5.75
C LEU A 17 -8.84 14.96 -4.23
N GLY A 18 -9.61 14.16 -3.49
CA GLY A 18 -9.62 14.16 -2.03
C GLY A 18 -8.42 13.47 -1.36
N LEU A 19 -7.42 12.97 -2.10
CA LEU A 19 -6.19 12.45 -1.50
C LEU A 19 -5.32 13.60 -1.01
N THR A 20 -5.02 13.60 0.28
CA THR A 20 -4.06 14.54 0.87
C THR A 20 -2.63 14.11 0.52
N GLU A 21 -1.68 15.03 0.54
CA GLU A 21 -0.26 14.66 0.55
C GLU A 21 0.04 13.72 1.72
N GLY A 22 0.95 12.76 1.51
CA GLY A 22 1.30 11.72 2.46
C GLY A 22 0.39 10.48 2.41
N ILE A 23 0.18 9.86 3.58
CA ILE A 23 -0.51 8.57 3.71
C ILE A 23 -2.03 8.72 3.76
N ASN A 24 -2.71 8.02 2.86
CA ASN A 24 -4.16 7.90 2.75
C ASN A 24 -4.59 6.43 2.92
N PHE A 25 -5.65 6.17 3.67
CA PHE A 25 -6.24 4.84 3.79
C PHE A 25 -7.56 4.79 3.02
N LYS A 26 -7.73 3.78 2.16
CA LYS A 26 -8.96 3.58 1.38
C LYS A 26 -9.44 2.14 1.52
N LYS A 27 -10.75 1.95 1.47
CA LYS A 27 -11.39 0.62 1.43
C LYS A 27 -11.95 0.41 0.03
N SER A 28 -11.78 -0.79 -0.52
CA SER A 28 -12.53 -1.19 -1.71
C SER A 28 -13.97 -1.56 -1.33
N PRO A 29 -14.90 -1.63 -2.31
CA PRO A 29 -16.25 -2.13 -2.07
C PRO A 29 -16.29 -3.54 -1.46
N ALA A 30 -15.28 -4.37 -1.76
CA ALA A 30 -15.11 -5.70 -1.17
C ALA A 30 -14.54 -5.69 0.27
N GLY A 31 -14.44 -4.52 0.93
CA GLY A 31 -14.00 -4.38 2.32
C GLY A 31 -12.48 -4.48 2.54
N LYS A 32 -11.67 -4.65 1.48
CA LYS A 32 -10.20 -4.70 1.61
C LYS A 32 -9.63 -3.31 1.83
N CYS A 33 -8.75 -3.15 2.82
CA CYS A 33 -8.05 -1.88 3.07
C CYS A 33 -6.77 -1.76 2.25
N PHE A 34 -6.52 -0.55 1.77
CA PHE A 34 -5.34 -0.15 1.00
C PHE A 34 -4.72 1.10 1.62
N MET A 35 -3.41 1.23 1.44
CA MET A 35 -2.66 2.45 1.73
C MET A 35 -2.24 3.06 0.40
N ILE A 36 -2.44 4.37 0.28
CA ILE A 36 -2.03 5.17 -0.87
C ILE A 36 -1.12 6.26 -0.34
N TYR A 37 0.09 6.29 -0.86
CA TYR A 37 1.05 7.35 -0.60
C TYR A 37 1.06 8.31 -1.78
N LYS A 38 0.81 9.59 -1.50
CA LYS A 38 0.85 10.70 -2.45
C LYS A 38 2.00 11.62 -2.08
N ASP A 39 2.89 11.87 -3.03
CA ASP A 39 3.96 12.85 -2.92
C ASP A 39 4.11 13.60 -4.24
N LYS A 40 3.58 14.84 -4.28
CA LYS A 40 3.53 15.69 -5.48
C LYS A 40 2.85 14.96 -6.65
N ASN A 41 3.65 14.41 -7.57
CA ASN A 41 3.20 13.71 -8.77
C ASN A 41 3.36 12.18 -8.67
N THR A 42 3.85 11.69 -7.53
CA THR A 42 4.05 10.25 -7.28
C THR A 42 2.88 9.69 -6.50
N LEU A 43 2.27 8.62 -7.03
CA LEU A 43 1.27 7.81 -6.35
C LEU A 43 1.77 6.38 -6.22
N ARG A 44 1.84 5.90 -4.98
CA ARG A 44 2.12 4.49 -4.67
C ARG A 44 0.96 3.91 -3.89
N ALA A 45 0.64 2.65 -4.13
CA ALA A 45 -0.45 1.98 -3.44
C ALA A 45 -0.04 0.59 -3.00
N CYS A 46 -0.47 0.16 -1.83
CA CYS A 46 -0.31 -1.23 -1.41
C CYS A 46 -1.52 -1.68 -0.60
N ARG A 47 -1.68 -2.99 -0.42
CA ARG A 47 -2.66 -3.49 0.55
C ARG A 47 -2.24 -3.06 1.95
N ASN A 48 -3.20 -2.70 2.80
CA ASN A 48 -2.95 -2.44 4.21
C ASN A 48 -2.87 -3.77 4.98
N GLN A 49 -1.84 -4.55 4.69
CA GLN A 49 -1.56 -5.82 5.33
C GLN A 49 -0.05 -5.94 5.55
N CYS A 50 0.35 -6.03 6.81
CA CYS A 50 1.72 -6.26 7.20
C CYS A 50 2.13 -7.68 6.81
N LYS A 51 3.23 -7.79 6.06
CA LYS A 51 3.82 -9.05 5.62
C LYS A 51 4.42 -9.91 6.73
N HIS A 52 4.58 -9.37 7.94
CA HIS A 52 5.07 -10.15 9.07
C HIS A 52 4.05 -11.24 9.47
N GLN A 53 2.91 -10.86 10.08
CA GLN A 53 1.88 -11.80 10.57
C GLN A 53 0.48 -11.16 10.57
N GLU A 54 -0.04 -10.83 9.39
CA GLU A 54 -1.42 -10.35 9.16
C GLU A 54 -1.86 -9.18 10.06
N GLY A 55 -0.95 -8.24 10.33
CA GLY A 55 -1.27 -6.98 10.99
C GLY A 55 -1.80 -5.94 10.01
N LYS A 56 -2.49 -4.91 10.50
CA LYS A 56 -2.76 -3.69 9.72
C LYS A 56 -1.79 -2.60 10.13
N PHE A 57 -1.63 -1.62 9.27
CA PHE A 57 -0.85 -0.42 9.54
C PHE A 57 -1.75 0.75 9.91
N LYS A 58 -1.24 1.60 10.80
CA LYS A 58 -1.76 2.93 11.13
C LYS A 58 -0.63 3.96 10.96
N LYS A 59 -0.96 5.24 10.77
CA LYS A 59 0.07 6.30 10.79
C LYS A 59 0.88 6.19 12.07
N ASP A 60 2.19 6.31 11.95
CA ASP A 60 3.05 6.41 13.12
C ASP A 60 2.97 7.85 13.65
N ILE A 61 2.71 8.00 14.95
CA ILE A 61 2.56 9.34 15.57
C ILE A 61 3.91 9.98 15.86
N GLU A 62 4.96 9.17 15.91
CA GLU A 62 6.35 9.61 16.13
C GLU A 62 7.02 10.03 14.80
N ASP A 63 6.33 9.83 13.68
CA ASP A 63 6.87 10.09 12.36
C ASP A 63 6.72 11.56 11.99
N ILE A 64 7.86 12.25 11.96
CA ILE A 64 7.95 13.68 11.63
C ILE A 64 7.71 13.89 10.12
N ASP A 65 8.13 12.94 9.27
CA ASP A 65 8.12 13.10 7.82
C ASP A 65 6.79 12.71 7.16
N GLY A 66 5.85 12.11 7.90
CA GLY A 66 4.54 11.68 7.40
C GLY A 66 4.57 10.52 6.39
N ARG A 67 5.65 9.73 6.38
CA ARG A 67 5.94 8.64 5.43
C ARG A 67 6.01 7.26 6.11
N THR A 68 5.85 7.20 7.41
CA THR A 68 5.99 5.98 8.20
C THR A 68 4.64 5.52 8.72
N VAL A 69 4.38 4.23 8.55
CA VAL A 69 3.27 3.55 9.20
C VAL A 69 3.77 2.49 10.15
N ARG A 70 3.05 2.31 11.27
CA ARG A 70 3.36 1.32 12.30
C ARG A 70 2.31 0.21 12.28
N CYS A 71 2.78 -1.04 12.25
CA CYS A 71 1.94 -2.23 12.36
C CYS A 71 1.27 -2.25 13.74
N THR A 72 -0.04 -2.50 13.78
CA THR A 72 -0.82 -2.52 15.02
C THR A 72 -0.56 -3.70 15.93
N LYS A 73 0.06 -4.78 15.42
CA LYS A 73 0.34 -6.01 16.19
C LYS A 73 1.73 -6.02 16.83
N HIS A 74 2.75 -5.73 16.03
CA HIS A 74 4.15 -5.96 16.41
C HIS A 74 5.00 -4.70 16.30
N ASN A 75 4.39 -3.54 16.05
CA ASN A 75 5.05 -2.24 15.92
C ASN A 75 6.11 -2.13 14.82
N TRP A 76 6.18 -3.10 13.89
CA TRP A 76 7.01 -3.01 12.70
C TRP A 76 6.67 -1.74 11.91
N LYS A 77 7.71 -0.99 11.56
CA LYS A 77 7.58 0.27 10.84
C LYS A 77 7.85 0.05 9.35
N LEU A 78 7.03 0.66 8.50
CA LEU A 78 7.14 0.61 7.04
C LEU A 78 7.20 2.04 6.51
N ASN A 79 8.22 2.34 5.71
CA ASN A 79 8.28 3.58 4.93
C ASN A 79 7.45 3.39 3.65
N VAL A 80 6.36 4.12 3.52
CA VAL A 80 5.43 3.98 2.37
C VAL A 80 5.93 4.65 1.10
N ALA A 81 6.91 5.54 1.20
CA ALA A 81 7.55 6.15 0.03
C ALA A 81 8.45 5.13 -0.68
N THR A 82 9.20 4.32 0.08
CA THR A 82 10.11 3.31 -0.46
C THR A 82 9.53 1.90 -0.48
N MET A 83 8.46 1.65 0.26
CA MET A 83 7.89 0.32 0.55
C MET A 83 8.84 -0.60 1.33
N GLN A 84 9.81 -0.03 2.05
CA GLN A 84 10.80 -0.75 2.84
C GLN A 84 10.44 -0.75 4.32
N TYR A 85 10.57 -1.90 4.97
CA TYR A 85 10.45 -1.99 6.42
C TYR A 85 11.68 -1.36 7.08
N LEU A 86 11.45 -0.50 8.06
CA LEU A 86 12.49 0.20 8.81
C LEU A 86 12.95 -0.59 10.03
N ASN A 87 12.06 -1.44 10.56
CA ASN A 87 12.34 -2.27 11.71
C ASN A 87 11.57 -3.60 11.62
N PRO A 88 12.27 -4.75 11.48
CA PRO A 88 13.72 -4.88 11.29
C PRO A 88 14.18 -4.35 9.91
N PRO A 89 15.37 -3.71 9.82
CA PRO A 89 15.95 -3.31 8.54
C PRO A 89 16.26 -4.55 7.68
N ASP A 90 16.29 -4.37 6.35
CA ASP A 90 16.58 -5.43 5.36
C ASP A 90 15.68 -6.66 5.41
N SER A 91 14.50 -6.55 6.02
CA SER A 91 13.59 -7.68 6.21
C SER A 91 12.84 -8.03 4.93
N LEU A 92 11.76 -7.32 4.64
CA LEU A 92 10.88 -7.59 3.51
C LEU A 92 10.58 -6.29 2.78
N LEU A 93 10.26 -6.39 1.50
CA LEU A 93 9.67 -5.28 0.75
C LEU A 93 8.15 -5.43 0.74
N GLN A 94 7.42 -4.36 1.03
CA GLN A 94 5.99 -4.37 0.83
C GLN A 94 5.68 -4.42 -0.67
N LYS A 95 4.68 -5.22 -1.06
CA LYS A 95 4.30 -5.35 -2.46
C LYS A 95 3.57 -4.08 -2.91
N ASN A 96 4.23 -3.29 -3.77
CA ASN A 96 3.59 -2.16 -4.44
C ASN A 96 2.56 -2.70 -5.46
N LEU A 97 1.41 -2.05 -5.52
CA LEU A 97 0.40 -2.28 -6.54
C LEU A 97 0.71 -1.35 -7.71
N VAL A 98 0.45 -1.82 -8.92
CA VAL A 98 0.59 -0.97 -10.11
C VAL A 98 -0.57 0.02 -10.10
N SER A 99 -0.26 1.31 -9.98
CA SER A 99 -1.20 2.41 -10.09
C SER A 99 -1.24 2.89 -11.53
N SER A 100 -2.39 2.77 -12.19
CA SER A 100 -2.62 3.39 -13.50
C SER A 100 -3.68 4.49 -13.37
N SER A 101 -3.36 5.69 -13.86
CA SER A 101 -4.34 6.76 -14.05
C SER A 101 -4.87 6.72 -15.48
N LYS A 102 -6.15 6.40 -15.67
CA LYS A 102 -6.76 6.30 -17.01
C LYS A 102 -7.22 7.65 -17.57
N CYS A 103 -7.77 8.51 -16.73
CA CYS A 103 -8.18 9.89 -17.03
C CYS A 103 -7.87 10.77 -15.82
N LYS A 104 -7.66 12.09 -15.98
CA LYS A 104 -7.38 13.02 -14.86
C LYS A 104 -8.39 12.79 -13.72
N GLY A 105 -7.94 12.17 -12.64
CA GLY A 105 -8.76 11.89 -11.45
C GLY A 105 -9.09 10.41 -11.19
N TRP A 106 -8.88 9.46 -12.09
CA TRP A 106 -9.19 8.05 -11.77
C TRP A 106 -7.93 7.27 -11.39
N LEU A 107 -7.99 6.49 -10.32
CA LEU A 107 -6.88 5.61 -9.90
C LEU A 107 -7.36 4.16 -9.88
N GLN A 108 -6.67 3.32 -10.64
CA GLN A 108 -6.84 1.88 -10.60
C GLN A 108 -5.57 1.26 -10.01
N ALA A 109 -5.72 0.42 -8.98
CA ALA A 109 -4.63 -0.40 -8.46
C ALA A 109 -4.82 -1.85 -8.90
N GLU A 110 -3.79 -2.41 -9.51
CA GLU A 110 -3.81 -3.81 -9.95
C GLU A 110 -2.98 -4.70 -9.03
N GLY A 111 -3.57 -5.83 -8.64
CA GLY A 111 -2.90 -6.88 -7.89
C GLY A 111 -2.58 -8.07 -8.79
N SER A 112 -1.37 -8.63 -8.67
CA SER A 112 -1.08 -9.95 -9.21
C SER A 112 -1.24 -11.03 -8.15
N THR A 113 -2.01 -12.07 -8.48
CA THR A 113 -2.03 -13.36 -7.77
C THR A 113 -0.92 -14.22 -8.35
N GLN A 114 0.30 -14.04 -7.86
CA GLN A 114 1.34 -15.05 -8.03
C GLN A 114 1.33 -15.89 -6.74
N PRO A 115 1.27 -17.23 -6.80
CA PRO A 115 1.56 -18.04 -5.63
C PRO A 115 2.97 -17.65 -5.16
N GLN A 116 3.10 -17.22 -3.90
CA GLN A 116 4.43 -17.02 -3.33
C GLN A 116 5.13 -18.38 -3.37
N PRO A 117 6.40 -18.46 -3.81
CA PRO A 117 7.14 -19.70 -3.67
C PRO A 117 7.10 -20.06 -2.19
N LEU A 118 6.64 -21.28 -1.89
CA LEU A 118 6.69 -21.85 -0.57
C LEU A 118 8.17 -21.96 -0.20
N ILE A 119 8.71 -20.96 0.51
CA ILE A 119 10.02 -21.08 1.13
C ILE A 119 9.81 -22.12 2.23
N ARG A 120 10.13 -23.39 1.92
CA ARG A 120 10.25 -24.43 2.92
C ARG A 120 11.38 -24.02 3.87
N ALA A 121 11.04 -23.94 5.15
CA ALA A 121 12.01 -23.82 6.24
C ALA A 121 12.96 -25.02 6.27
#